data_AF-A0A0C4EEQ8-F1
#
_entry.id   AF-A0A0C4EEQ8-F1
#
_cell.length_a   1.000
_cell.length_b   1.000
_cell.length_c   1.000
_cell.angle_alpha   90.00
_cell.angle_beta   90.00
_cell.angle_gamma   90.00
#
_symmetry.space_group_name_H-M   'P 1'
#
loop_
_entity.id
_entity.type
_entity.pdbx_description
1 polymer ?
#
loop_
_entity_poly.entity_id
_entity_poly.type
_entity_poly.pdbx_seq_one_letter_code
_entity_poly.pdbx_strand_id
1 'polypeptide(L)'
;MAAKLADAGVRVVLEEYEAMPHCFALVFRRLTASERCFDAWARFIKEAVETKGSGPGRLSSFTTIQARTLKEVPLALQRLRPCSEEDMREQLWRRYTHLMTGGGADVASAATAAAPVEIAAKL
;
A
#
# COMPACT_ATOMS: atom_id res chain seq x y z
N MET A 1 2.31 -5.29 6.51
CA MET A 1 2.18 -6.76 6.38
C MET A 1 3.54 -7.47 6.38
N ALA A 2 4.44 -7.19 5.43
CA ALA A 2 5.74 -7.87 5.32
C ALA A 2 6.57 -7.87 6.62
N ALA A 3 6.73 -6.72 7.28
CA ALA A 3 7.44 -6.63 8.57
C ALA A 3 6.80 -7.52 9.65
N LYS A 4 5.46 -7.48 9.79
CA LYS A 4 4.72 -8.31 10.75
C LYS A 4 4.93 -9.81 10.52
N LEU A 5 4.95 -10.26 9.26
CA LEU A 5 5.19 -11.65 8.92
C LEU A 5 6.63 -12.07 9.26
N ALA A 6 7.60 -11.21 8.96
CA ALA A 6 8.99 -11.44 9.32
C ALA A 6 9.19 -11.55 10.84
N ASP A 7 8.57 -10.65 11.61
CA ASP A 7 8.58 -10.68 13.08
C ASP A 7 7.96 -11.97 13.64
N ALA A 8 6.98 -12.53 12.95
CA ALA A 8 6.34 -13.81 13.30
C ALA A 8 7.16 -15.06 12.88
N GLY A 9 8.40 -14.88 12.42
CA GLY A 9 9.27 -15.98 11.98
C GLY A 9 8.90 -16.56 10.60
N VAL A 10 7.98 -15.92 9.88
CA VAL A 10 7.66 -16.31 8.50
C VAL A 10 8.77 -15.80 7.58
N ARG A 11 9.19 -16.66 6.64
CA ARG A 11 10.13 -16.27 5.59
C ARG A 11 9.42 -15.39 4.56
N VAL A 12 9.93 -14.17 4.36
CA VAL A 12 9.30 -13.16 3.52
C VAL A 12 10.28 -12.67 2.46
N VAL A 13 9.80 -12.58 1.23
CA VAL A 13 10.51 -11.96 0.10
C VAL A 13 9.68 -10.77 -0.31
N LEU A 14 10.23 -9.57 -0.14
CA LEU A 14 9.60 -8.31 -0.51
C LEU A 14 10.48 -7.58 -1.52
N GLU A 15 9.89 -7.26 -2.67
CA GLU A 15 10.44 -6.29 -3.61
C GLU A 15 9.52 -5.07 -3.70
N GLU A 16 10.07 -3.90 -3.40
CA GLU A 16 9.42 -2.60 -3.60
C GLU A 16 9.93 -2.00 -4.91
N TYR A 17 9.04 -1.70 -5.86
CA TYR A 17 9.43 -1.08 -7.13
C TYR A 17 9.22 0.43 -7.05
N GLU A 18 10.32 1.18 -7.10
CA GLU A 18 10.30 2.63 -6.98
C GLU A 18 9.53 3.27 -8.15
N ALA A 19 8.68 4.26 -7.81
CA ALA A 19 7.89 5.04 -8.75
C ALA A 19 6.96 4.21 -9.67
N MET A 20 6.63 2.98 -9.28
CA MET A 20 5.69 2.14 -10.01
C MET A 20 4.27 2.25 -9.43
N PRO A 21 3.23 2.41 -10.27
CA PRO A 21 1.85 2.40 -9.80
C PRO A 21 1.42 1.00 -9.35
N HIS A 22 0.31 0.95 -8.62
CA HIS A 22 -0.32 -0.32 -8.24
C HIS A 22 -0.58 -1.19 -9.49
N CYS A 23 -0.26 -2.48 -9.41
CA CYS A 23 -0.40 -3.45 -10.51
C CYS A 23 0.39 -3.14 -11.80
N PHE A 24 1.47 -2.33 -11.74
CA PHE A 24 2.25 -1.96 -12.94
C PHE A 24 2.68 -3.17 -13.80
N ALA A 25 3.07 -4.29 -13.17
CA ALA A 25 3.51 -5.49 -13.86
C ALA A 25 2.43 -6.04 -14.82
N LEU A 26 1.17 -6.04 -14.38
CA LEU A 26 0.04 -6.55 -15.16
C LEU A 26 -0.40 -5.58 -16.26
N VAL A 27 -0.33 -4.28 -15.98
CA VAL A 27 -0.84 -3.22 -16.88
C VAL A 27 0.19 -2.86 -17.95
N PHE A 28 1.45 -2.69 -17.57
CA PHE A 28 2.52 -2.20 -18.44
C PHE A 28 3.48 -3.33 -18.83
N ARG A 29 2.97 -4.31 -19.57
CA ARG A 29 3.69 -5.55 -19.92
C ARG A 29 5.00 -5.36 -20.70
N ARG A 30 5.21 -4.18 -21.31
CA ARG A 30 6.40 -3.85 -22.11
C ARG A 30 7.46 -3.05 -21.34
N LEU A 31 7.22 -2.74 -20.07
CA LEU A 31 8.26 -2.13 -19.24
C LEU A 31 9.25 -3.22 -18.80
N THR A 32 10.53 -2.91 -18.88
CA THR A 32 11.61 -3.79 -18.38
C THR A 32 11.44 -4.12 -16.90
N ALA A 33 10.92 -3.19 -16.11
CA ALA A 33 10.57 -3.42 -14.71
C ALA A 33 9.47 -4.49 -14.56
N SER A 34 8.49 -4.52 -15.46
CA SER A 34 7.40 -5.50 -15.44
C SER A 34 7.92 -6.89 -15.79
N GLU A 35 8.79 -7.00 -16.78
CA GLU A 35 9.45 -8.27 -17.15
C GLU A 35 10.27 -8.83 -15.97
N ARG A 36 11.13 -8.00 -15.35
CA ARG A 36 11.88 -8.37 -14.14
C ARG A 36 10.94 -8.84 -13.02
N CYS A 37 9.83 -8.14 -12.81
CA CYS A 37 8.85 -8.49 -11.78
C CYS A 37 8.21 -9.85 -12.04
N PHE A 38 7.80 -10.14 -13.28
CA PHE A 38 7.28 -11.46 -13.65
C PHE A 38 8.33 -12.56 -13.48
N ASP A 39 9.57 -12.32 -13.89
CA ASP A 39 10.66 -13.29 -13.72
C ASP A 39 10.95 -13.58 -12.25
N ALA A 40 10.94 -12.55 -11.40
CA ALA A 40 11.12 -12.68 -9.97
C ALA A 40 9.97 -13.50 -9.34
N TRP A 41 8.72 -13.25 -9.72
CA TRP A 41 7.57 -14.03 -9.27
C TRP A 41 7.62 -15.48 -9.75
N ALA A 42 7.93 -15.72 -11.02
CA ALA A 42 8.05 -17.07 -11.57
C ALA A 42 9.13 -17.87 -10.85
N ARG A 43 10.30 -17.25 -10.60
CA ARG A 43 11.38 -17.85 -9.82
C ARG A 43 10.95 -18.15 -8.39
N PHE A 44 10.31 -17.19 -7.72
CA PHE A 44 9.80 -17.39 -6.36
C PHE A 44 8.80 -18.55 -6.28
N ILE A 45 7.83 -18.61 -7.19
CA ILE A 45 6.82 -19.68 -7.23
C ILE A 45 7.49 -21.03 -7.46
N LYS A 46 8.38 -21.13 -8.44
CA LYS A 46 9.12 -22.36 -8.73
C LYS A 46 9.85 -22.86 -7.50
N GLU A 47 10.64 -21.98 -6.87
CA GLU A 47 11.38 -22.35 -5.67
C GLU A 47 10.48 -22.76 -4.51
N ALA A 48 9.38 -22.03 -4.29
CA ALA A 48 8.42 -22.32 -3.22
C ALA A 48 7.78 -23.71 -3.37
N VAL A 49 7.50 -24.13 -4.60
CA VAL A 49 6.93 -25.45 -4.89
C VAL A 49 7.99 -26.55 -4.84
N GLU A 50 9.19 -26.32 -5.37
CA GLU A 50 10.25 -27.31 -5.45
C GLU A 50 10.90 -27.63 -4.09
N THR A 51 10.95 -26.67 -3.16
CA THR A 51 11.60 -26.85 -1.85
C THR A 51 10.76 -27.54 -0.77
N LYS A 52 9.56 -28.07 -1.11
CA LYS A 52 8.65 -28.80 -0.19
C LYS A 52 8.53 -28.15 1.21
N GLY A 53 8.49 -26.82 1.30
CA GLY A 53 8.26 -26.07 2.55
C GLY A 53 9.37 -26.12 3.62
N SER A 54 10.34 -27.03 3.53
CA SER A 54 11.28 -27.33 4.65
C SER A 54 12.76 -27.29 4.27
N GLY A 55 13.11 -26.84 3.07
CA GLY A 55 14.51 -26.64 2.70
C GLY A 55 15.17 -25.52 3.54
N PRO A 56 16.39 -25.72 4.09
CA PRO A 56 17.13 -24.73 4.90
C PRO A 56 17.64 -23.51 4.11
N GLY A 57 17.15 -23.25 2.88
CA GLY A 57 17.86 -22.41 1.92
C GLY A 57 17.39 -20.97 1.76
N ARG A 58 16.12 -20.62 2.02
CA ARG A 58 15.63 -19.27 1.70
C ARG A 58 15.62 -18.36 2.94
N LEU A 59 16.52 -17.39 2.96
CA LEU A 59 16.48 -16.28 3.90
C LEU A 59 15.41 -15.29 3.47
N SER A 60 14.84 -14.54 4.43
CA SER A 60 14.00 -13.40 4.11
C SER A 60 14.82 -12.35 3.35
N SER A 61 14.21 -11.70 2.35
CA SER A 61 14.84 -10.62 1.59
C SER A 61 13.91 -9.43 1.46
N PHE A 62 14.46 -8.24 1.61
CA PHE A 62 13.75 -6.98 1.50
C PHE A 62 14.58 -6.06 0.62
N THR A 63 14.04 -5.72 -0.54
CA THR A 63 14.79 -5.01 -1.58
C THR A 63 13.91 -3.92 -2.20
N THR A 64 14.48 -2.74 -2.40
CA THR A 64 13.92 -1.71 -3.27
C THR A 64 14.59 -1.82 -4.64
N ILE A 65 13.78 -1.79 -5.70
CA ILE A 65 14.17 -1.83 -7.10
C ILE A 65 14.07 -0.42 -7.63
N GLN A 66 15.22 0.19 -7.89
CA GLN A 66 15.27 1.59 -8.31
C GLN A 66 14.66 1.79 -9.69
N ALA A 67 13.95 2.92 -9.83
CA ALA A 67 13.34 3.30 -11.09
C ALA A 67 14.42 3.49 -12.17
N ARG A 68 14.09 3.15 -13.43
CA ARG A 68 14.94 3.26 -14.63
C ARG A 68 16.17 2.36 -14.66
N THR A 69 16.89 2.21 -13.55
CA THR A 69 18.15 1.43 -13.47
C THR A 69 17.92 -0.03 -13.09
N LEU A 70 16.78 -0.33 -12.45
CA LEU A 70 16.46 -1.64 -11.88
C LEU A 70 17.50 -2.12 -10.84
N LYS A 71 18.29 -1.20 -10.29
CA LYS A 71 19.28 -1.52 -9.28
C LYS A 71 18.58 -1.98 -8.00
N GLU A 72 19.06 -3.10 -7.47
CA GLU A 72 18.60 -3.65 -6.20
C GLU A 72 19.32 -2.96 -5.04
N VAL A 73 18.55 -2.43 -4.10
CA VAL A 73 19.05 -1.77 -2.90
C VAL A 73 18.40 -2.42 -1.67
N PRO A 74 19.17 -2.81 -0.64
CA PRO A 74 18.60 -3.37 0.59
C PRO A 74 17.56 -2.44 1.21
N LEU A 75 16.39 -2.98 1.51
CA LEU A 75 15.31 -2.27 2.19
C LEU A 75 15.32 -2.61 3.67
N ALA A 76 15.53 -1.60 4.51
CA ALA A 76 15.48 -1.77 5.95
C ALA A 76 14.04 -2.08 6.42
N LEU A 77 13.87 -3.18 7.15
CA LEU A 77 12.58 -3.62 7.71
C LEU A 77 11.87 -2.53 8.52
N GLN A 78 12.64 -1.72 9.24
CA GLN A 78 12.14 -0.62 10.07
C GLN A 78 11.41 0.43 9.23
N ARG A 79 11.79 0.61 7.95
CA ARG A 79 11.10 1.53 7.04
C ARG A 79 9.68 1.06 6.68
N LEU A 80 9.43 -0.25 6.75
CA LEU A 80 8.10 -0.83 6.46
C LEU A 80 7.11 -0.67 7.62
N ARG A 81 7.61 -0.39 8.83
CA ARG A 81 6.79 -0.20 10.04
C ARG A 81 7.27 1.07 10.78
N PRO A 82 6.84 2.26 10.34
CA PRO A 82 7.26 3.52 10.96
C PRO A 82 6.76 3.71 12.40
N CYS A 83 5.68 3.02 12.78
CA CYS A 83 5.09 3.05 14.11
C CYS A 83 4.62 1.67 14.56
N SER A 84 4.35 1.52 15.86
CA SER A 84 3.78 0.29 16.42
C SER A 84 2.30 0.11 16.01
N GLU A 85 1.75 -1.08 16.23
CA GLU A 85 0.32 -1.32 15.97
C GLU A 85 -0.54 -0.55 16.97
N GLU A 86 -0.07 -0.39 18.22
CA GLU A 86 -0.69 0.43 19.24
C GLU A 86 -0.73 1.90 18.82
N ASP A 87 0.42 2.47 18.41
CA ASP A 87 0.50 3.87 17.95
C ASP A 87 -0.39 4.11 16.73
N MET A 88 -0.39 3.18 15.77
CA MET A 88 -1.22 3.28 14.57
C MET A 88 -2.70 3.28 14.94
N ARG A 89 -3.12 2.40 15.86
CA ARG A 89 -4.51 2.32 16.35
C ARG A 89 -4.92 3.62 17.03
N GLU A 90 -4.05 4.16 17.89
CA GLU A 90 -4.31 5.41 18.58
C GLU A 90 -4.44 6.58 17.59
N GLN A 91 -3.54 6.69 16.61
CA GLN A 91 -3.61 7.72 15.57
C GLN A 91 -4.88 7.63 14.74
N LEU A 92 -5.28 6.41 14.34
CA LEU A 92 -6.54 6.18 13.64
C LEU A 92 -7.74 6.57 14.50
N TRP A 93 -7.73 6.22 15.78
CA TRP A 93 -8.80 6.59 16.71
C TRP A 93 -8.91 8.10 16.91
N ARG A 94 -7.79 8.80 17.07
CA ARG A 94 -7.74 10.26 17.16
C ARG A 94 -8.29 10.90 15.89
N ARG A 95 -7.89 10.41 14.71
CA ARG A 95 -8.38 10.90 13.41
C ARG A 95 -9.88 10.63 13.23
N TYR A 96 -10.33 9.43 13.58
CA TYR A 96 -11.74 9.05 13.56
C TYR A 96 -12.57 9.97 14.48
N THR A 97 -12.16 10.12 15.73
CA THR A 97 -12.84 10.98 16.71
C THR A 97 -12.93 12.41 16.19
N HIS A 98 -11.85 12.97 15.66
CA HIS A 98 -11.85 14.33 15.08
C HIS A 98 -12.79 14.47 13.88
N LEU A 99 -12.86 13.47 12.98
CA LEU A 99 -13.81 13.49 11.86
C LEU A 99 -15.26 13.40 12.35
N MET A 100 -15.53 12.62 13.39
CA MET A 100 -16.88 12.43 13.94
C MET A 100 -17.34 13.61 14.80
N THR A 101 -16.43 14.33 15.47
CA THR A 101 -16.76 15.50 16.30
C THR A 101 -16.63 16.83 15.56
N GLY A 102 -15.83 16.89 14.49
CA GLY A 102 -15.62 18.09 13.66
C GLY A 102 -16.41 18.15 12.35
N GLY A 103 -17.02 17.04 11.91
CA GLY A 103 -17.75 16.97 10.62
C GLY A 103 -19.18 17.53 10.62
N GLY A 104 -19.65 18.08 11.75
CA GLY A 104 -21.02 18.62 11.88
C GLY A 104 -21.17 20.12 11.60
N ALA A 105 -20.08 20.88 11.45
CA ALA A 105 -20.16 22.34 11.31
C ALA A 105 -20.27 22.83 9.86
N ASP A 106 -19.72 22.11 8.87
CA ASP A 106 -19.62 22.62 7.50
C ASP A 106 -20.79 22.24 6.59
N VAL A 107 -21.60 21.22 6.93
CA VAL A 107 -22.78 20.85 6.12
C VAL A 107 -23.99 21.75 6.43
N ALA A 108 -24.07 22.31 7.64
CA ALA A 108 -25.18 23.20 8.03
C ALA A 108 -25.06 24.61 7.40
N SER A 109 -23.85 25.08 7.11
CA SER A 109 -23.62 26.41 6.51
C SER A 109 -24.09 26.49 5.06
N ALA A 110 -23.99 25.39 4.29
CA ALA A 110 -24.40 25.36 2.89
C ALA A 110 -25.93 25.24 2.67
N ALA A 111 -26.70 24.86 3.69
CA ALA A 111 -28.15 24.69 3.58
C ALA A 111 -28.96 25.98 3.87
N THR A 112 -28.33 27.04 4.39
CA THR A 112 -29.00 28.30 4.80
C THR A 112 -28.89 29.45 3.80
N ALA A 113 -28.57 29.17 2.52
CA ALA A 113 -28.45 30.21 1.49
C ALA A 113 -29.30 29.95 0.23
N ALA A 114 -30.47 29.31 0.38
CA ALA A 114 -31.48 29.27 -0.67
C ALA A 114 -32.74 30.02 -0.21
N ALA A 115 -32.84 31.30 -0.56
CA ALA A 115 -34.09 32.05 -0.47
C ALA A 115 -35.15 31.42 -1.39
N PRO A 116 -36.44 31.40 -1.01
CA PRO A 116 -37.49 30.85 -1.86
C PRO A 116 -37.66 31.71 -3.11
N VAL A 117 -37.56 31.09 -4.29
CA VAL A 117 -37.92 31.71 -5.56
C VAL A 117 -39.44 31.70 -5.67
N GLU A 118 -40.08 32.87 -5.53
CA GLU A 118 -41.47 33.08 -5.92
C GLU A 118 -41.61 32.92 -7.44
N ILE A 119 -42.37 31.91 -7.87
CA ILE A 119 -42.78 31.76 -9.26
C ILE A 119 -44.07 32.56 -9.43
N ALA A 120 -43.95 33.78 -9.97
CA ALA A 120 -45.09 34.56 -10.42
C ALA A 120 -45.72 33.90 -11.66
N ALA A 121 -46.97 33.46 -11.51
CA ALA A 121 -47.82 33.04 -12.61
C ALA A 121 -48.15 34.23 -13.52
N LYS A 122 -47.93 34.06 -14.83
CA LYS A 122 -48.56 34.86 -15.89
C LYS A 122 -49.04 33.95 -17.00
N LEU A 123 -50.34 33.67 -16.97
CA LEU A 123 -51.24 33.69 -18.13
C LEU A 123 -52.39 34.63 -17.77
#